data_AF-A0A1Y6LSE7-F1
#
_entry.id   AF-A0A1Y6LSE7-F1
#
_cell.length_a   1.000
_cell.length_b   1.000
_cell.length_c   1.000
_cell.angle_alpha   90.00
_cell.angle_beta   90.00
_cell.angle_gamma   90.00
#
_symmetry.space_group_name_H-M   'P 1'
#
loop_
_entity.id
_entity.type
_entity.pdbx_description
1 polymer ?
#
loop_
_entity_poly.entity_id
_entity_poly.type
_entity_poly.pdbx_seq_one_letter_code
_entity_poly.pdbx_strand_id
1 'polypeptide(L)'
;MNSSADNLFGPQLPGSYDFTIVFEQSILSLLPSCIFQLAAVVRVLRLWRRQTHPRSRLYTAASTSKLVLVTVHFCVQVAFLVLWSLPSTWKAHTSLPLATIGVLEAVAIAVVSGFEHFKSKTPSLLLNGFLLLSLVLGIPVARIYWLRPGFQIIAAAYTVLLAIKALLLIVEELPKRHAAAGDHPGVESNSGILSRSAFWWLNPLLLKGARSILSVDTISSIGPKFSSQRLKNKLEHYWNLYDRKDEYALLKCTFLAYKGQFVAGVPARICSSAFNFAQPFLIHSLVDFVGQPSDQRSRSAANGLIAATILVYLGLAISNGCYRHMTYQLLTMCRGGLAPLIFGKMLRLQSSKIESAAPVTLMSTDIEGIMLSGNAVHDAWACLYELPLAIYILHRYAGHTSLLILVPTVVSSLISFKISPAMGPARSRWSEAIQKRIAAASGILSHIKSIKITGSCQLFHDHLQNLKRSELKLSLAWRRIWIGVNILATLAEDLTPVLVMLATILWSKAGQDLTFAEAFTILAIASVMGCFRRLQSFLRLEEDHSIRLLVGLVTNGKPVSTTTNQQAGQSLPTAPVVYTRLHKEFGGQNDAFWEGRRRRFDA
;
A
#
# COMPACT_ATOMS: atom_id res chain seq x y z
N MET A 1 12.42 11.98 44.10
CA MET A 1 12.61 11.36 42.77
C MET A 1 14.10 11.32 42.48
N ASN A 2 14.66 10.13 42.25
CA ASN A 2 16.10 9.96 42.05
C ASN A 2 16.48 10.46 40.66
N SER A 3 17.06 11.66 40.58
CA SER A 3 17.66 12.21 39.36
C SER A 3 18.72 11.29 38.76
N SER A 4 19.33 10.40 39.55
CA SER A 4 20.22 9.35 39.08
C SER A 4 19.56 8.29 38.21
N ALA A 5 18.25 8.02 38.37
CA ALA A 5 17.52 7.04 37.56
C ALA A 5 17.14 7.56 36.17
N ASP A 6 16.93 8.88 36.02
CA ASP A 6 16.66 9.52 34.72
C ASP A 6 17.90 9.56 33.80
N ASN A 7 19.10 9.31 34.35
CA ASN A 7 20.36 9.17 33.61
C ASN A 7 20.64 7.75 33.09
N LEU A 8 19.86 6.75 33.53
CA LEU A 8 20.01 5.38 33.04
C LEU A 8 19.39 5.25 31.65
N PHE A 9 20.10 4.56 30.75
CA PHE A 9 19.56 4.24 29.43
C PHE A 9 18.53 3.12 29.55
N GLY A 10 17.27 3.42 29.26
CA GLY A 10 16.21 2.41 29.24
C GLY A 10 14.85 2.97 28.86
N PRO A 11 13.97 2.17 28.22
CA PRO A 11 12.65 2.62 27.81
C PRO A 11 11.68 2.83 28.99
N GLN A 12 12.00 2.39 30.20
CA GLN A 12 11.11 2.55 31.33
C GLN A 12 11.89 2.93 32.58
N LEU A 13 11.40 3.94 33.29
CA LEU A 13 11.96 4.33 34.56
C LEU A 13 11.45 3.37 35.67
N PRO A 14 12.33 2.74 36.47
CA PRO A 14 11.93 1.74 37.46
C PRO A 14 10.86 2.27 38.41
N GLY A 15 9.71 1.57 38.49
CA GLY A 15 8.58 1.94 39.35
C GLY A 15 7.64 3.02 38.78
N SER A 16 7.82 3.45 37.52
CA SER A 16 6.89 4.36 36.86
C SER A 16 6.56 3.92 35.42
N TYR A 17 5.47 4.47 34.87
CA TYR A 17 5.03 4.20 33.50
C TYR A 17 5.75 5.09 32.45
N ASP A 18 6.61 6.02 32.89
CA ASP A 18 7.24 7.00 32.01
C ASP A 18 8.62 6.54 31.48
N PHE A 19 9.00 7.03 30.30
CA PHE A 19 10.33 6.85 29.72
C PHE A 19 11.41 7.57 30.54
N THR A 20 12.65 7.10 30.43
CA THR A 20 13.81 7.85 30.96
C THR A 20 14.12 9.04 30.06
N ILE A 21 14.56 10.16 30.65
CA ILE A 21 14.91 11.37 29.89
C ILE A 21 16.00 11.10 28.85
N VAL A 22 16.98 10.25 29.18
CA VAL A 22 18.06 9.86 28.25
C VAL A 22 17.51 9.08 27.05
N PHE A 23 16.60 8.12 27.26
CA PHE A 23 16.00 7.35 26.16
C PHE A 23 15.22 8.26 25.21
N GLU A 24 14.43 9.17 25.74
CA GLU A 24 13.63 10.09 24.92
C GLU A 24 14.48 11.06 24.10
N GLN A 25 15.45 11.69 24.76
CA GLN A 25 16.32 12.65 24.10
C GLN A 25 17.17 11.96 23.02
N SER A 26 17.66 10.74 23.28
CA SER A 26 18.50 10.00 22.32
C SER A 26 17.69 9.41 21.15
N ILE A 27 16.65 8.63 21.43
CA ILE A 27 15.94 7.84 20.41
C ILE A 27 14.80 8.63 19.76
N LEU A 28 14.02 9.38 20.54
CA LEU A 28 12.83 10.08 20.01
C LEU A 28 13.17 11.42 19.37
N SER A 29 14.26 12.08 19.80
CA SER A 29 14.63 13.41 19.29
C SER A 29 15.95 13.43 18.52
N LEU A 30 17.06 12.96 19.11
CA LEU A 30 18.39 13.09 18.51
C LEU A 30 18.56 12.22 17.26
N LEU A 31 18.15 10.95 17.33
CA LEU A 31 18.27 10.01 16.19
C LEU A 31 17.51 10.51 14.93
N PRO A 32 16.22 10.90 14.98
CA PRO A 32 15.53 11.46 13.82
C PRO A 32 16.19 12.73 13.27
N SER A 33 16.71 13.59 14.16
CA SER A 33 17.35 14.85 13.78
C SER A 33 18.66 14.62 13.02
N CYS A 34 19.49 13.69 13.48
CA CYS A 34 20.73 13.30 12.80
C CYS A 34 20.44 12.69 11.41
N ILE A 35 19.44 11.81 11.31
CA ILE A 35 19.02 11.21 10.03
C ILE A 35 18.53 12.29 9.06
N PHE A 36 17.72 13.23 9.55
CA PHE A 36 17.23 14.35 8.74
C PHE A 36 18.37 15.23 8.24
N GLN A 37 19.34 15.57 9.07
CA GLN A 37 20.49 16.39 8.66
C GLN A 37 21.30 15.72 7.55
N LEU A 38 21.59 14.42 7.67
CA LEU A 38 22.26 13.65 6.61
C LEU A 38 21.46 13.68 5.30
N ALA A 39 20.15 13.44 5.39
CA ALA A 39 19.25 13.44 4.24
C ALA A 39 19.10 14.84 3.61
N ALA A 40 19.10 15.89 4.44
CA ALA A 40 19.02 17.29 4.04
C ALA A 40 20.23 17.68 3.18
N VAL A 41 21.44 17.30 3.59
CA VAL A 41 22.67 17.54 2.79
C VAL A 41 22.54 16.91 1.40
N VAL A 42 22.18 15.63 1.32
CA VAL A 42 21.99 14.93 0.03
C VAL A 42 20.90 15.61 -0.82
N ARG A 43 19.82 16.06 -0.20
CA ARG A 43 18.71 16.73 -0.89
C ARG A 43 19.13 18.09 -1.45
N VAL A 44 19.82 18.90 -0.67
CA VAL A 44 20.32 20.21 -1.09
C VAL A 44 21.30 20.06 -2.25
N LEU A 45 22.24 19.11 -2.19
CA LEU A 45 23.17 18.82 -3.29
C LEU A 45 22.45 18.45 -4.60
N ARG A 46 21.35 17.67 -4.51
CA ARG A 46 20.52 17.33 -5.69
C ARG A 46 19.74 18.52 -6.22
N LEU A 47 19.21 19.37 -5.34
CA LEU A 47 18.46 20.57 -5.73
C LEU A 47 19.39 21.64 -6.29
N TRP A 48 20.64 21.74 -5.83
CA TRP A 48 21.60 22.72 -6.30
C TRP A 48 21.74 22.72 -7.82
N ARG A 49 21.71 21.54 -8.44
CA ARG A 49 21.85 21.35 -9.89
C ARG A 49 20.60 21.69 -10.72
N ARG A 50 19.48 22.04 -10.09
CA ARG A 50 18.21 22.35 -10.78
C ARG A 50 18.08 23.84 -11.10
N GLN A 51 17.38 24.13 -12.20
CA GLN A 51 17.03 25.49 -12.60
C GLN A 51 15.97 26.10 -11.66
N THR A 52 16.01 27.42 -11.50
CA THR A 52 15.04 28.21 -10.74
C THR A 52 13.79 28.50 -11.58
N HIS A 53 12.61 28.45 -10.96
CA HIS A 53 11.34 28.67 -11.67
C HIS A 53 10.72 30.05 -11.36
N PRO A 54 10.08 30.72 -12.35
CA PRO A 54 9.40 31.99 -12.17
C PRO A 54 8.12 31.85 -11.31
N ARG A 55 7.71 32.94 -10.65
CA ARG A 55 6.80 32.92 -9.49
C ARG A 55 5.48 33.67 -9.71
N SER A 56 4.45 33.26 -8.96
CA SER A 56 3.17 33.98 -8.82
C SER A 56 3.18 34.88 -7.58
N ARG A 57 2.37 35.95 -7.54
CA ARG A 57 2.30 36.88 -6.40
C ARG A 57 1.83 36.22 -5.09
N LEU A 58 0.84 35.32 -5.16
CA LEU A 58 0.33 34.57 -4.00
C LEU A 58 1.41 33.66 -3.38
N TYR A 59 2.28 33.10 -4.23
CA TYR A 59 3.39 32.28 -3.78
C TYR A 59 4.45 33.08 -3.02
N THR A 60 4.63 34.35 -3.36
CA THR A 60 5.54 35.27 -2.65
C THR A 60 5.06 35.53 -1.21
N ALA A 61 3.76 35.73 -0.99
CA ALA A 61 3.19 35.91 0.36
C ALA A 61 3.30 34.65 1.24
N ALA A 62 3.10 33.46 0.66
CA ALA A 62 3.36 32.20 1.36
C ALA A 62 4.86 31.96 1.63
N SER A 63 5.75 32.57 0.85
CA SER A 63 7.19 32.50 1.10
C SER A 63 7.62 33.34 2.29
N THR A 64 7.05 34.53 2.45
CA THR A 64 7.40 35.44 3.54
C THR A 64 6.96 34.85 4.87
N SER A 65 5.77 34.24 4.94
CA SER A 65 5.32 33.55 6.15
C SER A 65 6.22 32.36 6.52
N LYS A 66 6.70 31.58 5.54
CA LYS A 66 7.68 30.50 5.76
C LYS A 66 8.98 31.02 6.33
N LEU A 67 9.53 32.08 5.74
CA LEU A 67 10.79 32.65 6.19
C LEU A 67 10.69 33.18 7.62
N VAL A 68 9.59 33.88 7.96
CA VAL A 68 9.31 34.32 9.32
C VAL A 68 9.25 33.12 10.28
N LEU A 69 8.47 32.09 9.99
CA LEU A 69 8.36 30.92 10.85
C LEU A 69 9.69 30.17 11.05
N VAL A 70 10.52 30.06 10.00
CA VAL A 70 11.86 29.45 10.08
C VAL A 70 12.78 30.29 10.96
N THR A 71 12.77 31.62 10.82
CA THR A 71 13.59 32.51 11.66
C THR A 71 13.16 32.45 13.13
N VAL A 72 11.86 32.47 13.40
CA VAL A 72 11.30 32.31 14.75
C VAL A 72 11.69 30.95 15.33
N HIS A 73 11.59 29.88 14.54
CA HIS A 73 12.03 28.54 14.96
C HIS A 73 13.50 28.52 15.38
N PHE A 74 14.39 29.11 14.58
CA PHE A 74 15.81 29.22 14.91
C PHE A 74 16.06 30.01 16.20
N CYS A 75 15.43 31.18 16.38
CA CYS A 75 15.57 31.98 17.59
C CYS A 75 15.12 31.23 18.85
N VAL A 76 13.97 30.55 18.79
CA VAL A 76 13.47 29.77 19.92
C VAL A 76 14.36 28.55 20.20
N GLN A 77 14.94 27.94 19.17
CA GLN A 77 15.87 26.82 19.32
C GLN A 77 17.20 27.25 20.00
N VAL A 78 17.69 28.45 19.67
CA VAL A 78 18.84 29.06 20.37
C VAL A 78 18.48 29.38 21.82
N ALA A 79 17.29 29.93 22.09
CA ALA A 79 16.82 30.16 23.45
C ALA A 79 16.71 28.85 24.26
N PHE A 80 16.25 27.77 23.63
CA PHE A 80 16.20 26.44 24.23
C PHE A 80 17.59 25.91 24.58
N LEU A 81 18.60 26.12 23.73
CA LEU A 81 20.00 25.82 24.03
C LEU A 81 20.53 26.63 25.22
N VAL A 82 20.23 27.93 25.27
CA VAL A 82 20.61 28.79 26.40
C VAL A 82 19.96 28.30 27.70
N LEU A 83 18.69 27.91 27.67
CA LEU A 83 17.99 27.36 28.84
C LEU A 83 18.67 26.10 29.39
N TRP A 84 19.11 25.18 28.52
CA TRP A 84 19.88 24.00 28.94
C TRP A 84 21.33 24.30 29.33
N SER A 85 21.87 25.46 28.95
CA SER A 85 23.22 25.88 29.31
C SER A 85 23.30 26.45 30.74
N LEU A 86 22.19 26.94 31.31
CA LEU A 86 22.15 27.52 32.65
C LEU A 86 22.66 26.56 33.73
N PRO A 87 23.41 27.04 34.73
CA PRO A 87 23.91 26.20 35.82
C PRO A 87 22.81 25.75 36.80
N SER A 88 21.66 26.43 36.81
CA SER A 88 20.53 26.14 37.69
C SER A 88 19.64 24.97 37.24
N THR A 89 19.79 24.50 36.00
CA THR A 89 19.01 23.40 35.45
C THR A 89 19.75 22.08 35.60
N TRP A 90 19.10 21.04 36.11
CA TRP A 90 19.65 19.69 36.08
C TRP A 90 19.77 19.21 34.63
N LYS A 91 20.90 18.57 34.29
CA LYS A 91 21.23 18.16 32.91
C LYS A 91 21.46 16.65 32.86
N ALA A 92 20.75 15.97 31.98
CA ALA A 92 21.14 14.62 31.58
C ALA A 92 22.31 14.71 30.59
N HIS A 93 23.09 13.63 30.46
CA HIS A 93 24.22 13.56 29.52
C HIS A 93 23.83 13.87 28.06
N THR A 94 22.58 13.62 27.68
CA THR A 94 22.04 13.84 26.34
C THR A 94 21.42 15.21 26.11
N SER A 95 21.19 16.01 27.15
CA SER A 95 20.37 17.23 27.04
C SER A 95 21.08 18.36 26.28
N LEU A 96 22.38 18.56 26.55
CA LEU A 96 23.20 19.57 25.86
C LEU A 96 23.54 19.17 24.40
N PRO A 97 23.92 17.90 24.10
CA PRO A 97 24.02 17.42 22.73
C PRO A 97 22.71 17.56 21.93
N LEU A 98 21.56 17.27 22.54
CA LEU A 98 20.27 17.45 21.85
C LEU A 98 20.02 18.91 21.48
N ALA A 99 20.24 19.84 22.41
CA ALA A 99 19.97 21.25 22.15
C ALA A 99 20.91 21.83 21.07
N THR A 100 22.19 21.42 21.06
CA THR A 100 23.15 21.84 20.03
C THR A 100 22.82 21.27 18.65
N ILE A 101 22.49 19.97 18.56
CA ILE A 101 22.01 19.34 17.33
C ILE A 101 20.70 19.98 16.86
N GLY A 102 19.83 20.39 17.79
CA GLY A 102 18.60 21.11 17.47
C GLY A 102 18.85 22.46 16.79
N VAL A 103 19.87 23.22 17.19
CA VAL A 103 20.24 24.46 16.46
C VAL A 103 20.70 24.14 15.04
N LEU A 104 21.50 23.09 14.85
CA LEU A 104 21.89 22.61 13.53
C LEU A 104 20.69 22.13 12.69
N GLU A 105 19.70 21.50 13.34
CA GLU A 105 18.43 21.11 12.71
C GLU A 105 17.67 22.34 12.20
N ALA A 106 17.55 23.40 13.00
CA ALA A 106 16.89 24.64 12.59
C ALA A 106 17.57 25.26 11.36
N VAL A 107 18.91 25.25 11.30
CA VAL A 107 19.67 25.68 10.11
C VAL A 107 19.37 24.77 8.92
N ALA A 108 19.38 23.45 9.11
CA ALA A 108 19.07 22.50 8.04
C ALA A 108 17.65 22.68 7.49
N ILE A 109 16.65 22.91 8.35
CA ILE A 109 15.27 23.25 7.96
C ILE A 109 15.26 24.52 7.11
N ALA A 110 15.97 25.57 7.54
CA ALA A 110 16.03 26.83 6.82
C ALA A 110 16.61 26.67 5.41
N VAL A 111 17.74 25.94 5.30
CA VAL A 111 18.39 25.67 4.02
C VAL A 111 17.47 24.83 3.12
N VAL A 112 16.94 23.71 3.61
CA VAL A 112 16.07 22.83 2.79
C VAL A 112 14.82 23.58 2.34
N SER A 113 14.15 24.30 3.24
CA SER A 113 12.95 25.10 2.92
C SER A 113 13.26 26.14 1.84
N GLY A 114 14.39 26.85 1.97
CA GLY A 114 14.87 27.80 0.96
C GLY A 114 15.07 27.12 -0.40
N PHE A 115 15.90 26.07 -0.48
CA PHE A 115 16.17 25.38 -1.75
C PHE A 115 14.91 24.80 -2.40
N GLU A 116 14.01 24.22 -1.62
CA GLU A 116 12.73 23.68 -2.11
C GLU A 116 11.79 24.79 -2.57
N HIS A 117 11.87 25.98 -1.97
CA HIS A 117 11.10 27.14 -2.41
C HIS A 117 11.62 27.71 -3.75
N PHE A 118 12.93 27.76 -3.98
CA PHE A 118 13.47 28.30 -5.24
C PHE A 118 13.50 27.28 -6.39
N LYS A 119 13.71 25.99 -6.10
CA LYS A 119 14.09 24.99 -7.11
C LYS A 119 13.13 23.81 -7.27
N SER A 120 12.01 23.78 -6.53
CA SER A 120 11.09 22.64 -6.53
C SER A 120 9.64 23.04 -6.78
N LYS A 121 9.01 22.35 -7.74
CA LYS A 121 7.60 22.54 -8.12
C LYS A 121 6.61 21.89 -7.15
N THR A 122 7.08 20.99 -6.28
CA THR A 122 6.25 20.23 -5.35
C THR A 122 6.61 20.56 -3.91
N PRO A 123 5.71 20.40 -2.93
CA PRO A 123 6.05 20.43 -1.51
C PRO A 123 7.21 19.47 -1.18
N SER A 124 8.03 19.81 -0.18
CA SER A 124 9.17 18.96 0.18
C SER A 124 8.72 17.76 0.99
N LEU A 125 8.78 16.58 0.39
CA LEU A 125 8.42 15.33 1.06
C LEU A 125 9.37 15.01 2.24
N LEU A 126 10.65 15.39 2.11
CA LEU A 126 11.65 15.17 3.16
C LEU A 126 11.38 16.07 4.36
N LEU A 127 11.17 17.37 4.15
CA LEU A 127 10.91 18.31 5.24
C LEU A 127 9.56 18.03 5.91
N ASN A 128 8.50 17.79 5.13
CA ASN A 128 7.17 17.51 5.70
C ASN A 128 7.15 16.17 6.44
N GLY A 129 7.82 15.14 5.90
CA GLY A 129 7.97 13.86 6.59
C GLY A 129 8.74 13.99 7.90
N PHE A 130 9.81 14.79 7.92
CA PHE A 130 10.57 15.06 9.14
C PHE A 130 9.74 15.83 10.17
N LEU A 131 9.14 16.95 9.79
CA LEU A 131 8.31 17.76 10.70
C LEU A 131 7.17 16.91 11.30
N LEU A 132 6.50 16.10 10.48
CA LEU A 132 5.45 15.19 10.95
C LEU A 132 6.00 14.18 11.96
N LEU A 133 7.12 13.54 11.65
CA LEU A 133 7.76 12.57 12.55
C LEU A 133 8.19 13.23 13.86
N SER A 134 8.82 14.41 13.81
CA SER A 134 9.23 15.17 14.99
C SER A 134 8.05 15.63 15.84
N LEU A 135 6.89 15.94 15.26
CA LEU A 135 5.68 16.27 16.01
C LEU A 135 5.16 15.04 16.77
N VAL A 136 5.05 13.90 16.10
CA VAL A 136 4.56 12.66 16.72
C VAL A 136 5.49 12.20 17.84
N LEU A 137 6.81 12.21 17.60
CA LEU A 137 7.80 11.80 18.59
C LEU A 137 8.05 12.85 19.69
N GLY A 138 7.75 14.13 19.43
CA GLY A 138 7.92 15.22 20.38
C GLY A 138 6.79 15.34 21.42
N ILE A 139 5.60 14.80 21.14
CA ILE A 139 4.48 14.84 22.10
C ILE A 139 4.82 14.13 23.43
N PRO A 140 5.37 12.90 23.44
CA PRO A 140 5.82 12.25 24.68
C PRO A 140 6.85 13.08 25.46
N VAL A 141 7.84 13.64 24.74
CA VAL A 141 8.92 14.46 25.34
C VAL A 141 8.35 15.71 26.02
N ALA A 142 7.43 16.41 25.34
CA ALA A 142 6.76 17.58 25.89
C ALA A 142 6.00 17.24 27.17
N ARG A 143 5.25 16.13 27.17
CA ARG A 143 4.50 15.65 28.34
C ARG A 143 5.43 15.39 29.52
N ILE A 144 6.57 14.72 29.31
CA ILE A 144 7.48 14.39 30.40
C ILE A 144 8.15 15.62 30.99
N TYR A 145 8.50 16.63 30.17
CA TYR A 145 9.01 17.89 30.70
C TYR A 145 7.99 18.63 31.58
N TRP A 146 6.69 18.55 31.28
CA TRP A 146 5.64 19.11 32.14
C TRP A 146 5.44 18.33 33.43
N LEU A 147 5.62 17.01 33.40
CA LEU A 147 5.46 16.14 34.57
C LEU A 147 6.64 16.21 35.53
N ARG A 148 7.83 16.59 35.07
CA ARG A 148 9.03 16.66 35.93
C ARG A 148 9.09 18.00 36.69
N PRO A 149 9.16 17.98 38.04
CA PRO A 149 9.29 19.20 38.82
C PRO A 149 10.62 19.90 38.51
N GLY A 150 10.60 21.23 38.35
CA GLY A 150 11.78 22.04 37.98
C GLY A 150 12.00 22.24 36.48
N PHE A 151 11.29 21.53 35.60
CA PHE A 151 11.42 21.66 34.14
C PHE A 151 10.36 22.56 33.48
N GLN A 152 9.53 23.26 34.24
CA GLN A 152 8.37 24.02 33.72
C GLN A 152 8.74 25.02 32.61
N ILE A 153 9.85 25.76 32.78
CA ILE A 153 10.33 26.74 31.78
C ILE A 153 10.82 26.02 30.51
N ILE A 154 11.53 24.90 30.67
CA ILE A 154 12.04 24.08 29.57
C ILE A 154 10.87 23.41 28.82
N ALA A 155 9.86 22.94 29.56
CA ALA A 155 8.64 22.36 29.04
C ALA A 155 7.86 23.37 28.19
N ALA A 156 7.69 24.61 28.68
CA ALA A 156 7.06 25.69 27.95
C ALA A 156 7.84 26.07 26.68
N ALA A 157 9.17 26.17 26.75
CA ALA A 157 9.99 26.44 25.57
C ALA A 157 9.89 25.32 24.53
N TYR A 158 9.89 24.05 24.96
CA TYR A 158 9.76 22.90 24.06
C TYR A 158 8.37 22.78 23.44
N THR A 159 7.29 23.08 24.17
CA THR A 159 5.94 23.12 23.57
C THR A 159 5.80 24.24 22.55
N VAL A 160 6.42 25.40 22.77
CA VAL A 160 6.49 26.47 21.77
C VAL A 160 7.25 26.00 20.52
N LEU A 161 8.38 25.29 20.67
CA LEU A 161 9.09 24.68 19.54
C LEU A 161 8.21 23.70 18.77
N LEU A 162 7.46 22.84 19.48
CA LEU A 162 6.54 21.88 18.87
C LEU A 162 5.41 22.59 18.11
N ALA A 163 4.84 23.66 18.69
CA ALA A 163 3.81 24.46 18.05
C ALA A 163 4.32 25.16 16.78
N ILE A 164 5.54 25.71 16.80
CA ILE A 164 6.16 26.32 15.62
C ILE A 164 6.40 25.26 14.54
N LYS A 165 6.89 24.07 14.90
CA LYS A 165 7.04 22.95 13.96
C LYS A 165 5.69 22.54 13.33
N ALA A 166 4.61 22.57 14.10
CA ALA A 166 3.26 22.28 13.60
C ALA A 166 2.78 23.35 12.61
N LEU A 167 3.00 24.64 12.92
CA LEU A 167 2.70 25.74 12.00
C LEU A 167 3.55 25.66 10.72
N LEU A 168 4.84 25.34 10.85
CA LEU A 168 5.72 25.10 9.70
C LEU A 168 5.20 23.97 8.81
N LEU A 169 4.74 22.86 9.41
CA LEU A 169 4.17 21.74 8.66
C LEU A 169 2.91 22.18 7.89
N ILE A 170 1.99 22.90 8.53
CA ILE A 170 0.76 23.39 7.88
C ILE A 170 1.11 24.28 6.68
N VAL A 171 2.03 25.23 6.86
CA VAL A 171 2.42 26.17 5.80
C VAL A 171 3.21 25.48 4.69
N GLU A 172 4.01 24.46 4.99
CA GLU A 172 4.77 23.70 3.99
C GLU A 172 3.90 22.67 3.24
N GLU A 173 2.79 22.22 3.82
CA GLU A 173 1.80 21.34 3.16
C GLU A 173 0.92 22.05 2.13
N LEU A 174 0.85 23.38 2.16
CA LEU A 174 0.04 24.13 1.19
C LEU A 174 0.58 23.93 -0.24
N PRO A 175 -0.30 23.54 -1.20
CA PRO A 175 0.12 23.24 -2.56
C PRO A 175 0.72 24.48 -3.23
N LYS A 176 1.82 24.28 -3.95
CA LYS A 176 2.50 25.36 -4.67
C LYS A 176 1.69 25.68 -5.93
N ARG A 177 0.88 26.76 -5.89
CA ARG A 177 0.10 27.21 -7.07
C ARG A 177 0.98 28.09 -7.97
N HIS A 178 1.46 27.50 -9.07
CA HIS A 178 2.19 28.22 -10.11
C HIS A 178 1.22 28.95 -11.05
N ALA A 179 1.58 30.16 -11.49
CA ALA A 179 0.76 30.98 -12.38
C ALA A 179 0.94 30.65 -13.88
N ALA A 180 1.82 29.70 -14.23
CA ALA A 180 2.07 29.37 -15.63
C ALA A 180 0.96 28.47 -16.19
N ALA A 181 0.13 29.05 -17.06
CA ALA A 181 -0.81 28.34 -17.91
C ALA A 181 -0.05 27.41 -18.87
N GLY A 182 -0.37 26.12 -18.86
CA GLY A 182 0.05 25.18 -19.92
C GLY A 182 0.51 23.81 -19.45
N ASP A 183 1.03 23.69 -18.23
CA ASP A 183 1.46 22.40 -17.66
C ASP A 183 0.70 22.21 -16.35
N HIS A 184 -0.38 21.43 -16.36
CA HIS A 184 -1.13 21.09 -15.16
C HIS A 184 -0.44 19.88 -14.50
N PRO A 185 0.49 20.06 -13.54
CA PRO A 185 1.04 18.93 -12.81
C PRO A 185 -0.11 18.19 -12.16
N GLY A 186 -0.14 16.86 -12.31
CA GLY A 186 -1.18 16.03 -11.73
C GLY A 186 -1.40 16.37 -10.26
N VAL A 187 -2.67 16.45 -9.84
CA VAL A 187 -3.09 16.98 -8.53
C VAL A 187 -2.32 16.31 -7.38
N GLU A 188 -2.11 14.99 -7.47
CA GLU A 188 -1.32 14.23 -6.49
C GLU A 188 0.12 14.75 -6.34
N SER A 189 0.77 15.14 -7.44
CA SER A 189 2.17 15.58 -7.41
C SER A 189 2.35 16.93 -6.71
N ASN A 190 1.31 17.77 -6.70
CA ASN A 190 1.34 19.07 -6.03
C ASN A 190 0.88 19.00 -4.56
N SER A 191 0.41 17.84 -4.11
CA SER A 191 -0.04 17.64 -2.74
C SER A 191 1.13 17.32 -1.79
N GLY A 192 1.05 17.86 -0.58
CA GLY A 192 1.98 17.55 0.52
C GLY A 192 1.80 16.12 1.05
N ILE A 193 2.63 15.74 2.03
CA ILE A 193 2.65 14.38 2.57
C ILE A 193 1.35 14.05 3.29
N LEU A 194 0.77 14.98 4.05
CA LEU A 194 -0.48 14.77 4.79
C LEU A 194 -1.65 14.56 3.84
N SER A 195 -1.75 15.45 2.84
CA SER A 195 -2.78 15.34 1.81
C SER A 195 -2.66 14.01 1.03
N ARG A 196 -1.44 13.55 0.74
CA ARG A 196 -1.19 12.27 0.05
C ARG A 196 -1.47 11.06 0.94
N SER A 197 -1.06 11.10 2.20
CA SER A 197 -1.29 10.03 3.18
C SER A 197 -2.77 9.83 3.50
N ALA A 198 -3.54 10.91 3.63
CA ALA A 198 -4.98 10.86 3.87
C ALA A 198 -5.81 10.78 2.58
N PHE A 199 -5.17 10.73 1.40
CA PHE A 199 -5.82 10.81 0.08
C PHE A 199 -6.76 12.02 -0.08
N TRP A 200 -6.52 13.10 0.67
CA TRP A 200 -7.39 14.29 0.69
C TRP A 200 -7.49 14.96 -0.68
N TRP A 201 -6.44 14.87 -1.48
CA TRP A 201 -6.38 15.39 -2.84
C TRP A 201 -7.39 14.74 -3.80
N LEU A 202 -7.92 13.56 -3.45
CA LEU A 202 -8.92 12.84 -4.23
C LEU A 202 -10.35 13.37 -3.97
N ASN A 203 -10.60 13.98 -2.81
CA ASN A 203 -11.93 14.43 -2.40
C ASN A 203 -12.63 15.35 -3.42
N PRO A 204 -11.95 16.34 -4.06
CA PRO A 204 -12.58 17.16 -5.08
C PRO A 204 -13.08 16.35 -6.29
N LEU A 205 -12.34 15.32 -6.69
CA LEU A 205 -12.74 14.43 -7.79
C LEU A 205 -13.94 13.57 -7.39
N LEU A 206 -13.94 13.01 -6.17
CA LEU A 206 -15.05 12.20 -5.65
C LEU A 206 -16.33 13.00 -5.52
N LEU A 207 -16.24 14.23 -5.00
CA LEU A 207 -17.37 15.15 -4.89
C LEU A 207 -17.92 15.54 -6.27
N LYS A 208 -17.04 15.77 -7.25
CA LYS A 208 -17.45 16.04 -8.64
C LYS A 208 -18.13 14.83 -9.27
N GLY A 209 -17.59 13.63 -9.05
CA GLY A 209 -18.19 12.36 -9.51
C GLY A 209 -19.52 12.03 -8.84
N ALA A 210 -19.73 12.47 -7.60
CA ALA A 210 -21.01 12.33 -6.90
C ALA A 210 -22.11 13.25 -7.48
N ARG A 211 -21.73 14.36 -8.12
CA ARG A 211 -22.65 15.36 -8.68
C ARG A 211 -22.78 15.30 -10.20
N SER A 212 -21.84 14.68 -10.90
CA SER A 212 -21.75 14.68 -12.36
C SER A 212 -21.04 13.44 -12.88
N ILE A 213 -21.36 13.03 -14.11
CA ILE A 213 -20.65 11.95 -14.79
C ILE A 213 -19.24 12.45 -15.14
N LEU A 214 -18.22 11.71 -14.70
CA LEU A 214 -16.82 12.02 -15.01
C LEU A 214 -16.53 11.66 -16.47
N SER A 215 -16.07 12.64 -17.26
CA SER A 215 -15.48 12.41 -18.58
C SER A 215 -13.95 12.39 -18.49
N VAL A 216 -13.28 11.87 -19.52
CA VAL A 216 -11.81 11.83 -19.59
C VAL A 216 -11.21 13.23 -19.42
N ASP A 217 -11.85 14.26 -19.99
CA ASP A 217 -11.40 15.65 -19.89
C ASP A 217 -11.53 16.25 -18.48
N THR A 218 -12.39 15.66 -17.64
CA THR A 218 -12.54 16.10 -16.25
C THR A 218 -11.49 15.50 -15.30
N ILE A 219 -10.74 14.51 -15.76
CA ILE A 219 -9.70 13.82 -14.98
C ILE A 219 -8.37 14.55 -15.22
N SER A 220 -7.67 14.89 -14.14
CA SER A 220 -6.37 15.56 -14.25
C SER A 220 -5.33 14.67 -14.93
N SER A 221 -4.43 15.28 -15.70
CA SER A 221 -3.31 14.58 -16.33
C SER A 221 -2.46 13.81 -15.30
N ILE A 222 -2.00 12.63 -15.71
CA ILE A 222 -1.15 11.76 -14.90
C ILE A 222 0.26 12.37 -14.87
N GLY A 223 0.86 12.48 -13.68
CA GLY A 223 2.15 13.17 -13.50
C GLY A 223 3.28 12.62 -14.40
N PRO A 224 4.33 13.41 -14.69
CA PRO A 224 5.39 13.09 -15.66
C PRO A 224 6.24 11.85 -15.30
N LYS A 225 6.08 11.34 -14.08
CA LYS A 225 6.65 10.07 -13.63
C LYS A 225 6.03 8.87 -14.35
N PHE A 226 4.77 8.97 -14.77
CA PHE A 226 3.98 7.91 -15.38
C PHE A 226 3.86 8.03 -16.90
N SER A 227 4.59 8.98 -17.52
CA SER A 227 4.63 9.10 -18.98
C SER A 227 5.15 7.81 -19.61
N SER A 228 4.32 7.18 -20.45
CA SER A 228 4.65 5.95 -21.16
C SER A 228 5.95 6.05 -21.96
N GLN A 229 6.21 7.21 -22.59
CA GLN A 229 7.44 7.43 -23.35
C GLN A 229 8.68 7.32 -22.47
N ARG A 230 8.65 7.97 -21.30
CA ARG A 230 9.77 7.95 -20.35
C ARG A 230 9.97 6.57 -19.72
N LEU A 231 8.88 5.91 -19.36
CA LEU A 231 8.90 4.56 -18.78
C LEU A 231 9.47 3.56 -19.78
N LYS A 232 8.94 3.57 -21.02
CA LYS A 232 9.44 2.76 -22.13
C LYS A 232 10.93 2.99 -22.38
N ASN A 233 11.38 4.23 -22.56
CA ASN A 233 12.78 4.52 -22.82
C ASN A 233 13.71 3.98 -21.72
N LYS A 234 13.29 4.09 -20.46
CA LYS A 234 14.05 3.56 -19.32
C LYS A 234 14.10 2.03 -19.34
N LEU A 235 12.98 1.38 -19.65
CA LEU A 235 12.92 -0.08 -19.79
C LEU A 235 13.74 -0.58 -20.98
N GLU A 236 13.62 0.06 -22.14
CA GLU A 236 14.38 -0.24 -23.36
C GLU A 236 15.89 -0.11 -23.14
N HIS A 237 16.33 0.89 -22.37
CA HIS A 237 17.73 1.03 -22.01
C HIS A 237 18.26 -0.23 -21.32
N TYR A 238 17.57 -0.75 -20.29
CA TYR A 238 17.98 -2.00 -19.64
C TYR A 238 17.79 -3.22 -20.54
N TRP A 239 16.70 -3.28 -21.32
CA TRP A 239 16.42 -4.37 -22.26
C TRP A 239 17.49 -4.53 -23.35
N ASN A 240 18.16 -3.45 -23.72
CA ASN A 240 19.25 -3.48 -24.70
C ASN A 240 20.62 -3.78 -24.07
N LEU A 241 20.78 -3.61 -22.76
CA LEU A 241 22.03 -3.90 -22.04
C LEU A 241 22.18 -5.36 -21.63
N TYR A 242 21.07 -6.06 -21.36
CA TYR A 242 21.08 -7.45 -20.91
C TYR A 242 20.91 -8.45 -22.05
N ASP A 243 21.47 -9.66 -21.88
CA ASP A 243 21.26 -10.76 -22.82
C ASP A 243 19.79 -11.18 -22.85
N ARG A 244 19.24 -11.27 -24.05
CA ARG A 244 17.84 -11.58 -24.31
C ARG A 244 17.54 -13.08 -24.24
N LYS A 245 18.58 -13.91 -24.09
CA LYS A 245 18.46 -15.37 -23.97
C LYS A 245 18.16 -15.85 -22.55
N ASP A 246 18.29 -14.99 -21.55
CA ASP A 246 17.94 -15.31 -20.16
C ASP A 246 16.42 -15.43 -19.99
N GLU A 247 15.96 -16.54 -19.41
CA GLU A 247 14.54 -16.86 -19.17
C GLU A 247 13.84 -15.77 -18.37
N TYR A 248 14.57 -15.05 -17.49
CA TYR A 248 14.02 -14.00 -16.62
C TYR A 248 14.47 -12.58 -17.01
N ALA A 249 14.99 -12.39 -18.22
CA ALA A 249 15.53 -11.10 -18.68
C ALA A 249 14.53 -9.95 -18.52
N LEU A 250 13.26 -10.16 -18.88
CA LEU A 250 12.24 -9.11 -18.86
C LEU A 250 11.88 -8.68 -17.44
N LEU A 251 11.75 -9.64 -16.53
CA LEU A 251 11.48 -9.38 -15.11
C LEU A 251 12.63 -8.58 -14.50
N LYS A 252 13.87 -9.00 -14.76
CA LYS A 252 15.08 -8.34 -14.28
C LYS A 252 15.20 -6.91 -14.83
N CYS A 253 14.99 -6.70 -16.13
CA CYS A 253 15.02 -5.39 -16.75
C CYS A 253 13.93 -4.46 -16.19
N THR A 254 12.72 -5.00 -15.99
CA THR A 254 11.59 -4.26 -15.40
C THR A 254 11.89 -3.85 -13.96
N PHE A 255 12.42 -4.76 -13.15
CA PHE A 255 12.84 -4.46 -11.78
C PHE A 255 13.93 -3.38 -11.76
N LEU A 256 14.99 -3.50 -12.58
CA LEU A 256 16.06 -2.51 -12.63
C LEU A 256 15.58 -1.14 -13.12
N ALA A 257 14.66 -1.10 -14.09
CA ALA A 257 14.05 0.13 -14.59
C ALA A 257 13.24 0.84 -13.49
N TYR A 258 12.51 0.11 -12.64
CA TYR A 258 11.59 0.70 -11.68
C TYR A 258 11.97 0.51 -10.20
N LYS A 259 13.20 0.02 -9.91
CA LYS A 259 13.70 -0.25 -8.54
C LYS A 259 13.55 0.91 -7.57
N GLY A 260 13.68 2.14 -8.06
CA GLY A 260 13.52 3.34 -7.21
C GLY A 260 12.11 3.46 -6.63
N GLN A 261 11.08 3.04 -7.38
CA GLN A 261 9.71 3.03 -6.89
C GLN A 261 9.45 1.85 -5.95
N PHE A 262 10.01 0.68 -6.25
CA PHE A 262 9.96 -0.48 -5.35
C PHE A 262 10.59 -0.16 -3.99
N VAL A 263 11.82 0.36 -3.97
CA VAL A 263 12.52 0.72 -2.72
C VAL A 263 11.76 1.80 -1.95
N ALA A 264 11.10 2.73 -2.64
CA ALA A 264 10.34 3.78 -1.97
C ALA A 264 9.14 3.22 -1.18
N GLY A 265 8.54 2.09 -1.59
CA GLY A 265 7.46 1.41 -0.85
C GLY A 265 7.92 0.60 0.37
N VAL A 266 9.22 0.25 0.44
CA VAL A 266 9.76 -0.62 1.51
C VAL A 266 9.60 0.00 2.91
N PRO A 267 9.96 1.27 3.18
CA PRO A 267 9.79 1.86 4.50
C PRO A 267 8.33 1.86 4.97
N ALA A 268 7.40 2.22 4.08
CA ALA A 268 5.97 2.23 4.41
C ALA A 268 5.46 0.81 4.76
N ARG A 269 5.95 -0.23 4.05
CA ARG A 269 5.61 -1.62 4.34
C ARG A 269 6.16 -2.08 5.70
N ILE A 270 7.40 -1.72 6.05
CA ILE A 270 8.01 -2.03 7.36
C ILE A 270 7.24 -1.32 8.48
N CYS A 271 6.88 -0.05 8.31
CA CYS A 271 6.06 0.67 9.28
C CYS A 271 4.69 -0.01 9.46
N SER A 272 4.04 -0.44 8.37
CA SER A 272 2.78 -1.18 8.46
C SER A 272 2.93 -2.51 9.20
N SER A 273 4.04 -3.23 9.02
CA SER A 273 4.35 -4.43 9.81
C SER A 273 4.52 -4.12 11.29
N ALA A 274 5.27 -3.06 11.61
CA ALA A 274 5.50 -2.65 12.99
C ALA A 274 4.19 -2.33 13.71
N PHE A 275 3.28 -1.60 13.07
CA PHE A 275 1.95 -1.32 13.65
C PHE A 275 1.07 -2.58 13.74
N ASN A 276 1.19 -3.53 12.81
CA ASN A 276 0.51 -4.82 12.94
C ASN A 276 1.02 -5.62 14.15
N PHE A 277 2.34 -5.69 14.37
CA PHE A 277 2.90 -6.35 15.54
C PHE A 277 2.67 -5.59 16.85
N ALA A 278 2.47 -4.28 16.81
CA ALA A 278 2.14 -3.48 17.99
C ALA A 278 0.75 -3.81 18.57
N GLN A 279 -0.20 -4.28 17.74
CA GLN A 279 -1.57 -4.58 18.17
C GLN A 279 -1.63 -5.63 19.30
N PRO A 280 -0.99 -6.82 19.18
CA PRO A 280 -0.95 -7.79 20.28
C PRO A 280 -0.40 -7.22 21.60
N PHE A 281 0.68 -6.44 21.56
CA PHE A 281 1.26 -5.84 22.77
C PHE A 281 0.33 -4.79 23.40
N LEU A 282 -0.37 -4.03 22.57
CA LEU A 282 -1.38 -3.08 23.01
C LEU A 282 -2.55 -3.80 23.69
N ILE A 283 -3.03 -4.90 23.09
CA ILE A 283 -4.09 -5.73 23.67
C ILE A 283 -3.64 -6.34 25.00
N HIS A 284 -2.43 -6.88 25.08
CA HIS A 284 -1.85 -7.39 26.33
C HIS A 284 -1.89 -6.33 27.43
N SER A 285 -1.34 -5.15 27.14
CA SER A 285 -1.25 -4.05 28.11
C SER A 285 -2.64 -3.53 28.52
N LEU A 286 -3.61 -3.56 27.60
CA LEU A 286 -4.98 -3.16 27.87
C LEU A 286 -5.71 -4.17 28.76
N VAL A 287 -5.59 -5.46 28.47
CA VAL A 287 -6.22 -6.50 29.27
C VAL A 287 -5.61 -6.54 30.68
N ASP A 288 -4.29 -6.42 30.78
CA ASP A 288 -3.61 -6.30 32.08
C ASP A 288 -4.09 -5.09 32.88
N PHE A 289 -4.16 -3.91 32.24
CA PHE A 289 -4.60 -2.70 32.90
C PHE A 289 -6.06 -2.78 33.38
N VAL A 290 -6.93 -3.41 32.60
CA VAL A 290 -8.34 -3.61 32.96
C VAL A 290 -8.50 -4.69 34.04
N GLY A 291 -7.61 -5.69 34.08
CA GLY A 291 -7.59 -6.74 35.10
C GLY A 291 -7.11 -6.28 36.48
N GLN A 292 -6.46 -5.12 36.59
CA GLN A 292 -5.99 -4.58 37.87
C GLN A 292 -7.13 -4.05 38.75
N PRO A 293 -7.04 -4.21 40.09
CA PRO A 293 -7.98 -3.61 41.04
C PRO A 293 -8.12 -2.10 40.82
N SER A 294 -9.32 -1.56 41.06
CA SER A 294 -9.63 -0.13 40.88
C SER A 294 -8.64 0.82 41.56
N ASP A 295 -8.10 0.41 42.72
CA ASP A 295 -7.21 1.23 43.53
C ASP A 295 -5.79 1.34 42.96
N GLN A 296 -5.39 0.43 42.07
CA GLN A 296 -4.07 0.39 41.43
C GLN A 296 -4.06 1.03 40.03
N ARG A 297 -5.24 1.36 39.49
CA ARG A 297 -5.37 1.93 38.14
C ARG A 297 -4.97 3.40 38.10
N SER A 298 -3.79 3.67 37.56
CA SER A 298 -3.31 5.04 37.35
C SER A 298 -3.99 5.71 36.14
N ARG A 299 -4.51 6.92 36.32
CA ARG A 299 -5.03 7.77 35.22
C ARG A 299 -3.99 8.07 34.15
N SER A 300 -2.72 8.17 34.55
CA SER A 300 -1.58 8.39 33.65
C SER A 300 -1.41 7.23 32.67
N ALA A 301 -1.49 6.00 33.17
CA ALA A 301 -1.41 4.78 32.36
C ALA A 301 -2.61 4.63 31.42
N ALA A 302 -3.83 4.93 31.89
CA ALA A 302 -5.03 4.93 31.05
C ALA A 302 -4.90 5.89 29.85
N ASN A 303 -4.46 7.13 30.10
CA ASN A 303 -4.27 8.12 29.04
C ASN A 303 -3.17 7.71 28.05
N GLY A 304 -2.07 7.13 28.56
CA GLY A 304 -0.99 6.58 27.72
C GLY A 304 -1.49 5.47 26.80
N LEU A 305 -2.35 4.58 27.30
CA LEU A 305 -2.92 3.48 26.54
C LEU A 305 -3.93 3.96 25.47
N ILE A 306 -4.74 4.97 25.78
CA ILE A 306 -5.61 5.63 24.79
C ILE A 306 -4.77 6.25 23.67
N ALA A 307 -3.71 6.98 24.02
CA ALA A 307 -2.80 7.57 23.04
C ALA A 307 -2.10 6.50 22.19
N ALA A 308 -1.65 5.40 22.81
CA ALA A 308 -1.05 4.26 22.11
C ALA A 308 -2.05 3.62 21.13
N THR A 309 -3.32 3.48 21.53
CA THR A 309 -4.39 2.95 20.67
C THR A 309 -4.58 3.82 19.42
N ILE A 310 -4.70 5.14 19.62
CA ILE A 310 -4.84 6.08 18.50
C ILE A 310 -3.62 5.99 17.59
N LEU A 311 -2.41 5.98 18.15
CA LEU A 311 -1.17 5.91 17.39
C LEU A 311 -1.05 4.61 16.57
N VAL A 312 -1.37 3.46 17.16
CA VAL A 312 -1.26 2.15 16.50
C VAL A 312 -2.23 2.04 15.33
N TYR A 313 -3.52 2.35 15.54
CA TYR A 313 -4.53 2.19 14.49
C TYR A 313 -4.45 3.28 13.41
N LEU A 314 -4.17 4.54 13.79
CA LEU A 314 -3.96 5.61 12.80
C LEU A 314 -2.68 5.38 12.01
N GLY A 315 -1.59 4.97 12.70
CA GLY A 315 -0.32 4.60 12.08
C GLY A 315 -0.47 3.44 11.11
N LEU A 316 -1.23 2.41 11.49
CA LEU A 316 -1.56 1.29 10.61
C LEU A 316 -2.32 1.76 9.35
N ALA A 317 -3.38 2.56 9.52
CA ALA A 317 -4.17 3.06 8.41
C ALA A 317 -3.33 3.88 7.41
N ILE A 318 -2.52 4.82 7.91
CA ILE A 318 -1.68 5.70 7.10
C ILE A 318 -0.57 4.90 6.39
N SER A 319 0.16 4.06 7.13
CA SER A 319 1.27 3.28 6.57
C SER A 319 0.79 2.26 5.55
N ASN A 320 -0.31 1.57 5.81
CA ASN A 320 -0.93 0.64 4.87
C ASN A 320 -1.41 1.37 3.59
N GLY A 321 -2.05 2.53 3.74
CA GLY A 321 -2.45 3.36 2.61
C GLY A 321 -1.26 3.81 1.75
N CYS A 322 -0.19 4.29 2.40
CA CYS A 322 1.03 4.72 1.72
C CYS A 322 1.71 3.54 1.00
N TYR A 323 1.88 2.41 1.68
CA TYR A 323 2.44 1.18 1.12
C TYR A 323 1.67 0.75 -0.13
N ARG A 324 0.34 0.57 -0.03
CA ARG A 324 -0.49 0.13 -1.15
C ARG A 324 -0.45 1.11 -2.31
N HIS A 325 -0.49 2.41 -2.03
CA HIS A 325 -0.39 3.44 -3.07
C HIS A 325 0.93 3.34 -3.83
N MET A 326 2.05 3.16 -3.13
CA MET A 326 3.36 3.03 -3.76
C MET A 326 3.50 1.76 -4.60
N THR A 327 2.89 0.65 -4.16
CA THR A 327 2.76 -0.59 -4.93
C THR A 327 1.94 -0.36 -6.20
N TYR A 328 0.75 0.24 -6.12
CA TYR A 328 -0.06 0.52 -7.32
C TYR A 328 0.62 1.49 -8.28
N GLN A 329 1.40 2.45 -7.78
CA GLN A 329 2.24 3.28 -8.64
C GLN A 329 3.32 2.48 -9.37
N LEU A 330 3.98 1.52 -8.70
CA LEU A 330 4.95 0.61 -9.32
C LEU A 330 4.28 -0.20 -10.44
N LEU A 331 3.11 -0.78 -10.17
CA LEU A 331 2.36 -1.57 -11.14
C LEU A 331 1.94 -0.72 -12.35
N THR A 332 1.43 0.49 -12.09
CA THR A 332 1.09 1.44 -13.16
C THR A 332 2.30 1.79 -14.02
N MET A 333 3.49 1.95 -13.42
CA MET A 333 4.74 2.17 -14.16
C MET A 333 5.14 0.95 -15.00
N CYS A 334 4.97 -0.26 -14.47
CA CYS A 334 5.18 -1.50 -15.22
C CYS A 334 4.26 -1.58 -16.44
N ARG A 335 2.94 -1.39 -16.27
CA ARG A 335 1.98 -1.34 -17.39
C ARG A 335 2.34 -0.26 -18.41
N GLY A 336 2.64 0.94 -17.94
CA GLY A 336 2.98 2.09 -18.76
C GLY A 336 4.28 1.93 -19.55
N GLY A 337 5.18 1.02 -19.17
CA GLY A 337 6.39 0.68 -19.92
C GLY A 337 6.27 -0.57 -20.78
N LEU A 338 5.63 -1.63 -20.28
CA LEU A 338 5.49 -2.91 -20.99
C LEU A 338 4.54 -2.79 -22.19
N ALA A 339 3.38 -2.16 -22.03
CA ALA A 339 2.42 -2.01 -23.12
C ALA A 339 3.01 -1.31 -24.37
N PRO A 340 3.66 -0.13 -24.27
CA PRO A 340 4.25 0.53 -25.44
C PRO A 340 5.54 -0.14 -25.95
N LEU A 341 6.22 -0.96 -25.12
CA LEU A 341 7.33 -1.81 -25.56
C LEU A 341 6.82 -2.92 -26.49
N ILE A 342 5.77 -3.64 -26.06
CA ILE A 342 5.13 -4.71 -26.85
C ILE A 342 4.53 -4.11 -28.12
N PHE A 343 3.87 -2.95 -28.03
CA PHE A 343 3.27 -2.29 -29.19
C PHE A 343 4.34 -1.86 -30.20
N GLY A 344 5.45 -1.30 -29.71
CA GLY A 344 6.59 -0.97 -30.57
C GLY A 344 7.22 -2.20 -31.24
N LYS A 345 7.22 -3.35 -30.57
CA LYS A 345 7.69 -4.62 -31.15
C LYS A 345 6.71 -5.15 -32.20
N MET A 346 5.40 -5.11 -31.92
CA MET A 346 4.33 -5.51 -32.84
C MET A 346 4.42 -4.80 -34.18
N LEU A 347 4.62 -3.47 -34.16
CA LEU A 347 4.77 -2.66 -35.38
C LEU A 347 6.01 -2.98 -36.23
N ARG A 348 6.99 -3.71 -35.69
CA ARG A 348 8.24 -4.10 -36.39
C ARG A 348 8.25 -5.56 -36.83
N LEU A 349 7.27 -6.35 -36.41
CA LEU A 349 7.16 -7.76 -36.79
C LEU A 349 6.51 -7.87 -38.18
N GLN A 350 7.00 -8.81 -38.98
CA GLN A 350 6.39 -9.14 -40.27
C GLN A 350 5.04 -9.82 -40.05
N SER A 351 4.01 -9.48 -40.84
CA SER A 351 2.66 -10.04 -40.71
C SER A 351 2.60 -11.57 -40.78
N SER A 352 3.56 -12.23 -41.45
CA SER A 352 3.64 -13.69 -41.52
C SER A 352 3.97 -14.37 -40.18
N LYS A 353 4.51 -13.63 -39.20
CA LYS A 353 4.91 -14.13 -37.88
C LYS A 353 3.93 -13.74 -36.76
N ILE A 354 2.83 -13.07 -37.10
CA ILE A 354 1.85 -12.58 -36.14
C ILE A 354 0.59 -13.42 -36.27
N GLU A 355 0.29 -14.25 -35.26
CA GLU A 355 -1.08 -14.68 -35.06
C GLU A 355 -1.93 -13.44 -34.76
N SER A 356 -3.04 -13.24 -35.50
CA SER A 356 -3.77 -11.97 -35.54
C SER A 356 -4.24 -11.45 -34.17
N ALA A 357 -4.33 -12.32 -33.15
CA ALA A 357 -4.76 -11.97 -31.80
C ALA A 357 -3.64 -11.89 -30.74
N ALA A 358 -2.47 -12.50 -30.95
CA ALA A 358 -1.51 -12.74 -29.86
C ALA A 358 -0.97 -11.46 -29.19
N PRO A 359 -0.58 -10.38 -29.91
CA PRO A 359 -0.05 -9.18 -29.26
C PRO A 359 -1.12 -8.35 -28.53
N VAL A 360 -2.38 -8.39 -28.99
CA VAL A 360 -3.50 -7.73 -28.33
C VAL A 360 -3.78 -8.41 -27.00
N THR A 361 -3.82 -9.75 -27.00
CA THR A 361 -3.95 -10.56 -25.78
C THR A 361 -2.82 -10.29 -24.80
N LEU A 362 -1.57 -10.18 -25.27
CA LEU A 362 -0.42 -9.86 -24.43
C LEU A 362 -0.56 -8.51 -23.72
N MET A 363 -1.08 -7.49 -24.41
CA MET A 363 -1.27 -6.15 -23.83
C MET A 363 -2.49 -6.03 -22.92
N SER A 364 -3.55 -6.79 -23.18
CA SER A 364 -4.79 -6.72 -22.41
C SER A 364 -4.85 -7.69 -21.25
N THR A 365 -4.52 -8.95 -21.49
CA THR A 365 -4.78 -10.05 -20.55
C THR A 365 -3.55 -10.30 -19.68
N ASP A 366 -2.37 -10.47 -20.30
CA ASP A 366 -1.16 -10.86 -19.58
C ASP A 366 -0.62 -9.73 -18.71
N ILE A 367 -0.60 -8.50 -19.22
CA ILE A 367 -0.23 -7.33 -18.40
C ILE A 367 -1.21 -7.17 -17.23
N GLU A 368 -2.51 -7.38 -17.45
CA GLU A 368 -3.50 -7.31 -16.37
C GLU A 368 -3.26 -8.40 -15.32
N GLY A 369 -2.91 -9.61 -15.74
CA GLY A 369 -2.46 -10.68 -14.84
C GLY A 369 -1.27 -10.24 -13.99
N ILE A 370 -0.25 -9.62 -14.60
CA ILE A 370 0.90 -9.06 -13.86
C ILE A 370 0.46 -7.97 -12.88
N MET A 371 -0.49 -7.10 -13.24
CA MET A 371 -1.01 -6.06 -12.35
C MET A 371 -1.75 -6.66 -11.14
N LEU A 372 -2.57 -7.68 -11.37
CA LEU A 372 -3.31 -8.35 -10.31
C LEU A 372 -2.36 -9.08 -9.34
N SER A 373 -1.39 -9.83 -9.88
CA SER A 373 -0.38 -10.57 -9.11
C SER A 373 0.63 -9.66 -8.41
N GLY A 374 0.90 -8.50 -9.00
CA GLY A 374 1.89 -7.56 -8.50
C GLY A 374 1.57 -6.95 -7.13
N ASN A 375 0.33 -7.11 -6.62
CA ASN A 375 -0.03 -6.70 -5.26
C ASN A 375 0.75 -7.44 -4.18
N ALA A 376 1.22 -8.67 -4.44
CA ALA A 376 1.96 -9.47 -3.47
C ALA A 376 3.48 -9.21 -3.46
N VAL A 377 3.97 -8.34 -4.36
CA VAL A 377 5.42 -8.09 -4.54
C VAL A 377 6.09 -7.68 -3.24
N HIS A 378 5.43 -6.87 -2.42
CA HIS A 378 5.96 -6.46 -1.13
C HIS A 378 5.66 -7.44 0.01
N ASP A 379 4.62 -8.26 -0.13
CA ASP A 379 4.29 -9.29 0.86
C ASP A 379 5.26 -10.47 0.77
N ALA A 380 5.77 -10.77 -0.41
CA ALA A 380 6.73 -11.86 -0.63
C ALA A 380 7.99 -11.73 0.23
N TRP A 381 8.66 -10.58 0.20
CA TRP A 381 9.84 -10.35 1.04
C TRP A 381 9.47 -10.01 2.48
N ALA A 382 8.29 -9.42 2.73
CA ALA A 382 7.88 -9.12 4.09
C ALA A 382 7.64 -10.40 4.91
N CYS A 383 7.08 -11.43 4.28
CA CYS A 383 6.86 -12.72 4.92
C CYS A 383 8.16 -13.35 5.45
N LEU A 384 9.33 -13.08 4.84
CA LEU A 384 10.61 -13.65 5.26
C LEU A 384 11.02 -13.23 6.67
N TYR A 385 10.66 -12.01 7.11
CA TYR A 385 10.97 -11.55 8.46
C TYR A 385 9.74 -11.51 9.37
N GLU A 386 8.54 -11.28 8.83
CA GLU A 386 7.30 -11.28 9.63
C GLU A 386 7.05 -12.64 10.27
N LEU A 387 7.34 -13.73 9.56
CA LEU A 387 7.13 -15.07 10.06
C LEU A 387 8.04 -15.42 11.26
N PRO A 388 9.38 -15.34 11.17
CA PRO A 388 10.25 -15.60 12.31
C PRO A 388 9.94 -14.69 13.50
N LEU A 389 9.64 -13.41 13.23
CA LEU A 389 9.29 -12.44 14.27
C LEU A 389 7.99 -12.82 14.99
N ALA A 390 6.95 -13.23 14.24
CA ALA A 390 5.69 -13.66 14.84
C ALA A 390 5.87 -14.91 15.72
N ILE A 391 6.63 -15.92 15.24
CA ILE A 391 6.93 -17.12 16.02
C ILE A 391 7.72 -16.77 17.27
N TYR A 392 8.71 -15.87 17.18
CA TYR A 392 9.49 -15.41 18.32
C TYR A 392 8.63 -14.71 19.38
N ILE A 393 7.75 -13.80 18.96
CA ILE A 393 6.84 -13.12 19.88
C ILE A 393 5.86 -14.12 20.51
N LEU A 394 5.33 -15.05 19.72
CA LEU A 394 4.44 -16.10 20.23
C LEU A 394 5.15 -17.02 21.23
N HIS A 395 6.41 -17.36 20.98
CA HIS A 395 7.23 -18.16 21.90
C HIS A 395 7.40 -17.49 23.26
N ARG A 396 7.44 -16.15 23.32
CA ARG A 396 7.51 -15.40 24.58
C ARG A 396 6.26 -15.58 25.46
N TYR A 397 5.09 -15.79 24.86
CA TYR A 397 3.81 -15.91 25.58
C TYR A 397 3.34 -17.37 25.74
N ALA A 398 3.57 -18.23 24.74
CA ALA A 398 3.10 -19.62 24.71
C ALA A 398 4.23 -20.64 24.94
N GLY A 399 5.47 -20.20 25.10
CA GLY A 399 6.64 -21.07 25.25
C GLY A 399 6.83 -22.00 24.06
N HIS A 400 7.17 -23.26 24.33
CA HIS A 400 7.44 -24.28 23.31
C HIS A 400 6.21 -24.64 22.48
N THR A 401 5.00 -24.43 22.99
CA THR A 401 3.74 -24.75 22.27
C THR A 401 3.49 -23.82 21.07
N SER A 402 4.21 -22.70 20.99
CA SER A 402 4.20 -21.78 19.84
C SER A 402 4.50 -22.47 18.51
N LEU A 403 5.31 -23.54 18.48
CA LEU A 403 5.63 -24.27 17.25
C LEU A 403 4.42 -25.00 16.65
N LEU A 404 3.38 -25.27 17.44
CA LEU A 404 2.17 -25.93 16.96
C LEU A 404 1.44 -25.10 15.90
N ILE A 405 1.70 -23.79 15.84
CA ILE A 405 1.21 -22.88 14.81
C ILE A 405 1.57 -23.31 13.37
N LEU A 406 2.69 -24.04 13.23
CA LEU A 406 3.15 -24.53 11.95
C LEU A 406 2.32 -25.70 11.44
N VAL A 407 1.69 -26.48 12.33
CA VAL A 407 1.00 -27.73 11.95
C VAL A 407 -0.19 -27.45 11.02
N PRO A 408 -1.20 -26.62 11.39
CA PRO A 408 -2.31 -26.34 10.48
C PRO A 408 -1.86 -25.61 9.21
N THR A 409 -0.85 -24.75 9.32
CA THR A 409 -0.29 -23.98 8.20
C THR A 409 0.39 -24.87 7.16
N VAL A 410 1.22 -25.82 7.61
CA VAL A 410 1.92 -26.77 6.73
C VAL A 410 0.93 -27.78 6.15
N VAL A 411 0.04 -28.34 6.97
CA VAL A 411 -0.97 -29.32 6.52
C VAL A 411 -1.88 -28.70 5.46
N SER A 412 -2.44 -27.51 5.72
CA SER A 412 -3.27 -26.82 4.74
C SER A 412 -2.50 -26.47 3.46
N SER A 413 -1.23 -26.07 3.57
CA SER A 413 -0.38 -25.78 2.42
C SER A 413 -0.10 -27.03 1.57
N LEU A 414 0.21 -28.16 2.19
CA LEU A 414 0.45 -29.43 1.48
C LEU A 414 -0.80 -29.93 0.74
N ILE A 415 -1.95 -29.93 1.41
CA ILE A 415 -3.22 -30.32 0.79
C ILE A 415 -3.54 -29.37 -0.37
N SER A 416 -3.34 -28.07 -0.18
CA SER A 416 -3.56 -27.07 -1.22
C SER A 416 -2.64 -27.27 -2.41
N PHE A 417 -1.35 -27.56 -2.16
CA PHE A 417 -0.38 -27.84 -3.20
C PHE A 417 -0.77 -29.06 -4.04
N LYS A 418 -1.38 -30.09 -3.42
CA LYS A 418 -1.88 -31.27 -4.14
C LYS A 418 -3.14 -30.99 -4.96
N ILE A 419 -4.02 -30.10 -4.50
CA ILE A 419 -5.29 -29.77 -5.17
C ILE A 419 -5.11 -28.71 -6.27
N SER A 420 -4.20 -27.75 -6.08
CA SER A 420 -4.03 -26.58 -6.95
C SER A 420 -3.78 -26.91 -8.44
N PRO A 421 -3.03 -27.97 -8.81
CA PRO A 421 -2.81 -28.34 -10.21
C PRO A 421 -4.10 -28.70 -10.97
N ALA A 422 -5.15 -29.14 -10.27
CA ALA A 422 -6.44 -29.44 -10.91
C ALA A 422 -7.23 -28.17 -11.29
N MET A 423 -6.88 -27.01 -10.72
CA MET A 423 -7.61 -25.76 -10.93
C MET A 423 -7.46 -25.23 -12.36
N GLY A 424 -6.25 -25.27 -12.93
CA GLY A 424 -5.95 -24.80 -14.28
C GLY A 424 -6.74 -25.54 -15.37
N PRO A 425 -6.67 -26.88 -15.46
CA PRO A 425 -7.45 -27.65 -16.43
C PRO A 425 -8.97 -27.47 -16.29
N ALA A 426 -9.47 -27.39 -15.05
CA ALA A 426 -10.88 -27.13 -14.80
C ALA A 426 -11.32 -25.74 -15.28
N ARG A 427 -10.47 -24.72 -15.07
CA ARG A 427 -10.71 -23.35 -15.55
C ARG A 427 -10.66 -23.28 -17.07
N SER A 428 -9.69 -23.94 -17.71
CA SER A 428 -9.56 -23.99 -19.16
C SER A 428 -10.81 -24.59 -19.81
N ARG A 429 -11.25 -25.77 -19.34
CA ARG A 429 -12.49 -26.41 -19.85
C ARG A 429 -13.72 -25.51 -19.68
N TRP A 430 -13.82 -24.80 -18.55
CA TRP A 430 -14.90 -23.83 -18.36
C TRP A 430 -14.78 -22.64 -19.35
N SER A 431 -13.56 -22.14 -19.60
CA SER A 431 -13.27 -21.10 -20.59
C SER A 431 -13.65 -21.52 -22.02
N GLU A 432 -13.35 -22.76 -22.40
CA GLU A 432 -13.74 -23.30 -23.71
C GLU A 432 -15.27 -23.37 -23.84
N ALA A 433 -15.98 -23.77 -22.79
CA ALA A 433 -17.44 -23.85 -22.80
C ALA A 433 -18.10 -22.48 -22.90
N ILE A 434 -17.56 -21.45 -22.24
CA ILE A 434 -18.06 -20.07 -22.39
C ILE A 434 -17.81 -19.55 -23.81
N GLN A 435 -16.64 -19.82 -24.40
CA GLN A 435 -16.33 -19.44 -25.78
C GLN A 435 -17.28 -20.12 -26.77
N LYS A 436 -17.54 -21.43 -26.63
CA LYS A 436 -18.52 -22.17 -27.45
C LYS A 436 -19.91 -21.55 -27.36
N ARG A 437 -20.39 -21.22 -26.16
CA ARG A 437 -21.71 -20.60 -25.96
C ARG A 437 -21.77 -19.20 -26.57
N ILE A 438 -20.74 -18.38 -26.39
CA ILE A 438 -20.68 -17.02 -26.94
C ILE A 438 -20.67 -17.06 -28.47
N ALA A 439 -19.89 -17.96 -29.06
CA ALA A 439 -19.85 -18.15 -30.51
C ALA A 439 -21.23 -18.56 -31.07
N ALA A 440 -21.89 -19.55 -30.44
CA ALA A 440 -23.23 -19.97 -30.82
C ALA A 440 -24.27 -18.84 -30.68
N ALA A 441 -24.24 -18.10 -29.57
CA ALA A 441 -25.14 -16.97 -29.34
C ALA A 441 -24.94 -15.86 -30.38
N SER A 442 -23.69 -15.53 -30.72
CA SER A 442 -23.36 -14.54 -31.76
C SER A 442 -23.86 -14.99 -33.13
N GLY A 443 -23.68 -16.28 -33.47
CA GLY A 443 -24.19 -16.86 -34.71
C GLY A 443 -25.72 -16.77 -34.81
N ILE A 444 -26.44 -17.17 -33.76
CA ILE A 444 -27.91 -17.07 -33.68
C ILE A 444 -28.37 -15.61 -33.84
N LEU A 445 -27.71 -14.68 -33.15
CA LEU A 445 -28.09 -13.27 -33.18
C LEU A 445 -27.86 -12.65 -34.57
N SER A 446 -26.78 -13.03 -35.25
CA SER A 446 -26.49 -12.57 -36.61
C SER A 446 -27.52 -13.03 -37.65
N HIS A 447 -28.19 -14.17 -37.42
CA HIS A 447 -29.19 -14.74 -38.32
C HIS A 447 -30.62 -14.71 -37.74
N ILE A 448 -30.89 -13.83 -36.78
CA ILE A 448 -32.15 -13.82 -36.01
C ILE A 448 -33.40 -13.68 -36.88
N LYS A 449 -33.32 -12.91 -37.98
CA LYS A 449 -34.44 -12.74 -38.92
C LYS A 449 -34.78 -14.06 -39.62
N SER A 450 -33.78 -14.78 -40.12
CA SER A 450 -33.97 -16.07 -40.79
C SER A 450 -34.58 -17.09 -39.83
N ILE A 451 -34.06 -17.17 -38.61
CA ILE A 451 -34.53 -18.11 -37.59
C ILE A 451 -35.99 -17.86 -37.20
N LYS A 452 -36.42 -16.59 -37.17
CA LYS A 452 -37.83 -16.22 -36.92
C LYS A 452 -38.73 -16.59 -38.09
N ILE A 453 -38.30 -16.35 -39.33
CA ILE A 453 -39.09 -16.67 -40.54
C ILE A 453 -39.28 -18.18 -40.68
N THR A 454 -38.28 -18.98 -40.32
CA THR A 454 -38.38 -20.46 -40.35
C THR A 454 -39.14 -21.06 -39.17
N GLY A 455 -39.61 -20.24 -38.21
CA GLY A 455 -40.31 -20.71 -37.02
C GLY A 455 -39.44 -21.56 -36.06
N SER A 456 -38.11 -21.58 -36.24
CA SER A 456 -37.20 -22.50 -35.54
C SER A 456 -36.65 -21.95 -34.21
N CYS A 457 -37.23 -20.87 -33.69
CA CYS A 457 -36.76 -20.18 -32.47
C CYS A 457 -36.56 -21.13 -31.28
N GLN A 458 -37.49 -22.07 -31.09
CA GLN A 458 -37.44 -23.00 -29.95
C GLN A 458 -36.23 -23.94 -30.03
N LEU A 459 -35.90 -24.43 -31.23
CA LEU A 459 -34.75 -25.33 -31.43
C LEU A 459 -33.43 -24.64 -31.08
N PHE A 460 -33.24 -23.40 -31.55
CA PHE A 460 -32.04 -22.63 -31.23
C PHE A 460 -31.99 -22.20 -29.76
N HIS A 461 -33.15 -21.92 -29.15
CA HIS A 461 -33.25 -21.67 -27.72
C HIS A 461 -32.79 -22.89 -26.91
N ASP A 462 -33.32 -24.08 -27.21
CA ASP A 462 -32.97 -25.32 -26.54
C ASP A 462 -31.50 -25.69 -26.73
N HIS A 463 -30.96 -25.49 -27.93
CA HIS A 463 -29.54 -25.65 -28.21
C HIS A 463 -28.67 -24.74 -27.32
N LEU A 464 -28.99 -23.45 -27.25
CA LEU A 464 -28.25 -22.50 -26.43
C LEU A 464 -28.38 -22.82 -24.93
N GLN A 465 -29.57 -23.26 -24.50
CA GLN A 465 -29.83 -23.67 -23.12
C GLN A 465 -29.02 -24.91 -22.74
N ASN A 466 -28.87 -25.87 -23.66
CA ASN A 466 -28.03 -27.05 -23.45
C ASN A 466 -26.54 -26.69 -23.35
N LEU A 467 -26.06 -25.77 -24.19
CA LEU A 467 -24.70 -25.21 -24.04
C LEU A 467 -24.52 -24.54 -22.68
N LYS A 468 -25.52 -23.77 -22.21
CA LYS A 468 -25.47 -23.13 -20.89
C LYS A 468 -25.44 -24.15 -19.75
N ARG A 469 -26.23 -25.22 -19.82
CA ARG A 469 -26.18 -26.32 -18.82
C ARG A 469 -24.80 -26.99 -18.79
N SER A 470 -24.18 -27.20 -19.94
CA SER A 470 -22.82 -27.76 -20.04
C SER A 470 -21.78 -26.81 -19.42
N GLU A 471 -21.83 -25.52 -19.75
CA GLU A 471 -21.00 -24.47 -19.14
C GLU A 471 -21.13 -24.47 -17.61
N LEU A 472 -22.36 -24.55 -17.08
CA LEU A 472 -22.60 -24.56 -15.64
C LEU A 472 -22.01 -25.80 -14.95
N LYS A 473 -22.11 -26.99 -15.55
CA LYS A 473 -21.50 -28.22 -15.00
C LYS A 473 -19.97 -28.08 -14.87
N LEU A 474 -19.32 -27.54 -15.90
CA LEU A 474 -17.87 -27.29 -15.88
C LEU A 474 -17.48 -26.18 -14.90
N SER A 475 -18.29 -25.13 -14.80
CA SER A 475 -18.11 -24.07 -13.81
C SER A 475 -18.16 -24.60 -12.38
N LEU A 476 -19.10 -25.51 -12.08
CA LEU A 476 -19.22 -26.14 -10.75
C LEU A 476 -17.97 -26.94 -10.38
N ALA A 477 -17.37 -27.68 -11.32
CA ALA A 477 -16.15 -28.43 -11.06
C ALA A 477 -14.99 -27.50 -10.62
N TRP A 478 -14.76 -26.40 -11.35
CA TRP A 478 -13.77 -25.40 -10.98
C TRP A 478 -14.10 -24.72 -9.64
N ARG A 479 -15.36 -24.33 -9.42
CA ARG A 479 -15.79 -23.67 -8.17
C ARG A 479 -15.61 -24.57 -6.96
N ARG A 480 -15.88 -25.88 -7.07
CA ARG A 480 -15.67 -26.83 -5.95
C ARG A 480 -14.21 -26.88 -5.52
N ILE A 481 -13.28 -26.91 -6.48
CA ILE A 481 -11.84 -26.86 -6.20
C ILE A 481 -11.48 -25.55 -5.50
N TRP A 482 -11.91 -24.42 -6.07
CA TRP A 482 -11.62 -23.10 -5.51
C TRP A 482 -12.20 -22.89 -4.11
N ILE A 483 -13.45 -23.29 -3.88
CA ILE A 483 -14.12 -23.25 -2.58
C ILE A 483 -13.39 -24.15 -1.59
N GLY A 484 -13.06 -25.39 -1.96
CA GLY A 484 -12.35 -26.32 -1.07
C GLY A 484 -10.99 -25.80 -0.61
N VAL A 485 -10.22 -25.21 -1.53
CA VAL A 485 -8.92 -24.59 -1.24
C VAL A 485 -9.05 -23.34 -0.34
N ASN A 486 -10.11 -22.55 -0.51
CA ASN A 486 -10.41 -21.40 0.35
C ASN A 486 -10.88 -21.82 1.75
N ILE A 487 -11.82 -22.77 1.85
CA ILE A 487 -12.30 -23.31 3.13
C ILE A 487 -11.12 -23.87 3.93
N LEU A 488 -10.25 -24.65 3.30
CA LEU A 488 -9.07 -25.21 3.94
C LEU A 488 -8.12 -24.13 4.49
N ALA A 489 -7.89 -23.04 3.75
CA ALA A 489 -7.07 -21.93 4.22
C ALA A 489 -7.71 -21.20 5.41
N THR A 490 -9.01 -20.89 5.30
CA THR A 490 -9.75 -20.22 6.38
C THR A 490 -9.80 -21.10 7.64
N LEU A 491 -10.06 -22.40 7.51
CA LEU A 491 -10.03 -23.33 8.65
C LEU A 491 -8.67 -23.38 9.31
N ALA A 492 -7.58 -23.39 8.54
CA ALA A 492 -6.24 -23.37 9.12
C ALA A 492 -5.96 -22.07 9.88
N GLU A 493 -6.44 -20.92 9.38
CA GLU A 493 -6.31 -19.62 10.05
C GLU A 493 -7.09 -19.56 11.36
N ASP A 494 -8.36 -20.00 11.35
CA ASP A 494 -9.25 -19.93 12.51
C ASP A 494 -8.95 -21.00 13.58
N LEU A 495 -8.52 -22.21 13.16
CA LEU A 495 -8.17 -23.29 14.10
C LEU A 495 -6.79 -23.11 14.73
N THR A 496 -5.87 -22.43 14.04
CA THR A 496 -4.51 -22.20 14.52
C THR A 496 -4.45 -21.61 15.95
N PRO A 497 -5.11 -20.48 16.26
CA PRO A 497 -5.09 -19.93 17.60
C PRO A 497 -5.70 -20.87 18.65
N VAL A 498 -6.78 -21.58 18.30
CA VAL A 498 -7.46 -22.53 19.20
C VAL A 498 -6.53 -23.68 19.58
N LEU A 499 -5.81 -24.23 18.61
CA LEU A 499 -4.86 -25.32 18.83
C LEU A 499 -3.68 -24.87 19.70
N VAL A 500 -3.09 -23.71 19.43
CA VAL A 500 -2.00 -23.17 20.24
C VAL A 500 -2.47 -22.91 21.68
N MET A 501 -3.64 -22.31 21.86
CA MET A 501 -4.20 -22.03 23.18
C MET A 501 -4.50 -23.31 23.96
N LEU A 502 -5.17 -24.29 23.35
CA LEU A 502 -5.45 -25.58 23.97
C LEU A 502 -4.17 -26.31 24.35
N ALA A 503 -3.17 -26.33 23.47
CA ALA A 503 -1.87 -26.93 23.75
C ALA A 503 -1.14 -26.22 24.90
N THR A 504 -1.21 -24.88 24.94
CA THR A 504 -0.62 -24.10 26.05
C THR A 504 -1.27 -24.47 27.38
N ILE A 505 -2.61 -24.54 27.44
CA ILE A 505 -3.34 -24.93 28.65
C ILE A 505 -2.98 -26.36 29.08
N LEU A 506 -2.97 -27.32 28.14
CA LEU A 506 -2.66 -28.72 28.44
C LEU A 506 -1.19 -28.92 28.87
N TRP A 507 -0.27 -28.16 28.28
CA TRP A 507 1.17 -28.21 28.61
C TRP A 507 1.50 -27.46 29.91
N SER A 508 0.72 -26.45 30.27
CA SER A 508 0.91 -25.63 31.49
C SER A 508 0.64 -26.36 32.81
N LYS A 509 0.34 -27.67 32.79
CA LYS A 509 0.18 -28.55 33.96
C LYS A 509 1.42 -28.65 34.89
N ALA A 510 2.42 -27.78 34.72
CA ALA A 510 3.61 -27.63 35.57
C ALA A 510 3.72 -26.25 36.25
N GLY A 511 2.59 -25.55 36.53
CA GLY A 511 2.53 -24.58 37.64
C GLY A 511 2.33 -23.09 37.33
N GLN A 512 1.99 -22.70 36.09
CA GLN A 512 1.59 -21.32 35.77
C GLN A 512 0.35 -21.32 34.87
N ASP A 513 -0.77 -20.78 35.37
CA ASP A 513 -1.99 -20.63 34.59
C ASP A 513 -1.82 -19.51 33.54
N LEU A 514 -2.34 -19.74 32.32
CA LEU A 514 -2.35 -18.75 31.26
C LEU A 514 -3.24 -17.57 31.65
N THR A 515 -2.68 -16.36 31.71
CA THR A 515 -3.45 -15.15 32.01
C THR A 515 -4.38 -14.78 30.85
N PHE A 516 -5.46 -14.05 31.14
CA PHE A 516 -6.35 -13.54 30.10
C PHE A 516 -5.59 -12.68 29.08
N ALA A 517 -4.66 -11.83 29.53
CA ALA A 517 -3.85 -10.99 28.64
C ALA A 517 -2.99 -11.82 27.68
N GLU A 518 -2.35 -12.87 28.17
CA GLU A 518 -1.57 -13.80 27.34
C GLU A 518 -2.46 -14.53 26.32
N ALA A 519 -3.63 -15.01 26.74
CA ALA A 519 -4.58 -15.71 25.86
C ALA A 519 -5.07 -14.81 24.71
N PHE A 520 -5.47 -13.57 24.99
CA PHE A 520 -5.89 -12.61 23.95
C PHE A 520 -4.72 -12.19 23.05
N THR A 521 -3.50 -12.13 23.60
CA THR A 521 -2.31 -11.79 22.83
C THR A 521 -1.93 -12.92 21.87
N ILE A 522 -2.02 -14.19 22.29
CA ILE A 522 -1.85 -15.36 21.42
C ILE A 522 -2.85 -15.33 20.26
N LEU A 523 -4.12 -15.03 20.55
CA LEU A 523 -5.17 -14.89 19.53
C LEU A 523 -4.83 -13.77 18.53
N ALA A 524 -4.40 -12.62 19.03
CA ALA A 524 -4.02 -11.48 18.20
C ALA A 524 -2.80 -11.78 17.32
N ILE A 525 -1.74 -12.42 17.86
CA ILE A 525 -0.55 -12.79 17.08
C ILE A 525 -0.90 -13.79 15.98
N ALA A 526 -1.74 -14.77 16.29
CA ALA A 526 -2.19 -15.76 15.32
C ALA A 526 -2.94 -15.10 14.13
N SER A 527 -3.74 -14.06 14.38
CA SER A 527 -4.38 -13.30 13.30
C SER A 527 -3.40 -12.44 12.47
N VAL A 528 -2.35 -11.90 13.08
CA VAL A 528 -1.26 -11.19 12.37
C VAL A 528 -0.51 -12.12 11.40
N MET A 529 -0.41 -13.41 11.74
CA MET A 529 0.18 -14.44 10.88
C MET A 529 -0.64 -14.80 9.62
N GLY A 530 -1.79 -14.16 9.39
CA GLY A 530 -2.50 -14.18 8.11
C GLY A 530 -1.66 -13.70 6.89
N CYS A 531 -0.40 -13.25 7.10
CA CYS A 531 0.57 -13.09 6.01
C CYS A 531 0.78 -14.39 5.22
N PHE A 532 0.73 -15.57 5.86
CA PHE A 532 0.77 -16.84 5.13
C PHE A 532 -0.39 -16.99 4.18
N ARG A 533 -1.60 -16.56 4.56
CA ARG A 533 -2.75 -16.56 3.66
C ARG A 533 -2.53 -15.64 2.47
N ARG A 534 -1.93 -14.46 2.67
CA ARG A 534 -1.58 -13.55 1.56
C ARG A 534 -0.57 -14.20 0.62
N LEU A 535 0.52 -14.77 1.14
CA LEU A 535 1.53 -15.46 0.35
C LEU A 535 0.96 -16.71 -0.34
N GLN A 536 0.19 -17.52 0.39
CA GLN A 536 -0.47 -18.71 -0.14
C GLN A 536 -1.51 -18.33 -1.19
N SER A 537 -2.27 -17.25 -1.01
CA SER A 537 -3.19 -16.73 -2.02
C SER A 537 -2.45 -16.28 -3.26
N PHE A 538 -1.27 -15.68 -3.12
CA PHE A 538 -0.39 -15.31 -4.23
C PHE A 538 0.18 -16.54 -4.95
N LEU A 539 0.70 -17.53 -4.22
CA LEU A 539 1.21 -18.78 -4.79
C LEU A 539 0.10 -19.63 -5.43
N ARG A 540 -1.15 -19.41 -5.04
CA ARG A 540 -2.34 -19.99 -5.66
C ARG A 540 -2.90 -19.14 -6.79
N LEU A 541 -2.39 -17.91 -7.01
CA LEU A 541 -2.69 -17.19 -8.24
C LEU A 541 -2.20 -18.05 -9.39
N GLU A 542 -2.99 -18.04 -10.45
CA GLU A 542 -2.77 -18.89 -11.61
C GLU A 542 -1.37 -18.60 -12.18
N GLU A 543 -0.50 -19.62 -12.18
CA GLU A 543 0.60 -19.65 -13.15
C GLU A 543 -0.06 -19.81 -14.50
N ASP A 544 -0.16 -18.71 -15.25
CA ASP A 544 -0.85 -18.68 -16.54
C ASP A 544 -0.21 -19.72 -17.47
N HIS A 545 -0.77 -20.94 -17.49
CA HIS A 545 -0.29 -22.07 -18.28
C HIS A 545 -0.43 -21.78 -19.78
N SER A 546 -1.19 -20.74 -20.12
CA SER A 546 -1.21 -20.04 -21.41
C SER A 546 0.20 -19.76 -21.93
N ILE A 547 1.16 -19.44 -21.06
CA ILE A 547 2.54 -19.12 -21.42
C ILE A 547 3.31 -20.37 -21.89
N ARG A 548 3.08 -21.54 -21.28
CA ARG A 548 3.75 -22.79 -21.70
C ARG A 548 3.04 -23.50 -22.85
N LEU A 549 1.70 -23.40 -22.93
CA LEU A 549 0.92 -23.98 -24.02
C LEU A 549 1.08 -23.21 -25.34
N LEU A 550 1.20 -21.87 -25.30
CA LEU A 550 1.57 -21.11 -26.51
C LEU A 550 2.99 -21.40 -26.94
N VAL A 551 3.96 -21.51 -26.02
CA VAL A 551 5.34 -21.87 -26.38
C VAL A 551 5.42 -23.29 -26.94
N GLY A 552 4.63 -24.24 -26.39
CA GLY A 552 4.53 -25.60 -26.91
C GLY A 552 3.90 -25.70 -28.31
N LEU A 553 2.85 -24.90 -28.58
CA LEU A 553 2.23 -24.80 -29.91
C LEU A 553 3.12 -24.06 -30.92
N VAL A 554 3.95 -23.12 -30.48
CA VAL A 554 4.98 -22.44 -31.29
C VAL A 554 6.13 -23.38 -31.68
N THR A 555 6.40 -24.44 -30.91
CA THR A 555 7.50 -25.38 -31.20
C THR A 555 7.13 -26.59 -32.06
N ASN A 556 5.86 -26.97 -32.18
CA ASN A 556 5.43 -28.13 -32.97
C ASN A 556 4.57 -27.70 -34.16
N GLY A 557 5.24 -27.21 -35.20
CA GLY A 557 4.62 -26.92 -36.48
C GLY A 557 4.10 -28.18 -37.17
N LYS A 558 2.79 -28.35 -37.20
CA LYS A 558 2.09 -28.97 -38.35
C LYS A 558 0.94 -28.07 -38.76
N PRO A 559 0.98 -27.47 -39.96
CA PRO A 559 -0.17 -26.73 -40.49
C PRO A 559 -1.28 -27.73 -40.84
N VAL A 560 -2.45 -27.56 -40.23
CA VAL A 560 -3.69 -28.15 -40.75
C VAL A 560 -4.07 -27.33 -41.99
N SER A 561 -3.88 -27.92 -43.16
CA SER A 561 -4.30 -27.36 -44.44
C SER A 561 -5.82 -27.17 -44.47
N THR A 562 -6.28 -25.93 -44.48
CA THR A 562 -7.63 -25.56 -44.90
C THR A 562 -7.53 -24.71 -46.16
N THR A 563 -7.85 -25.33 -47.28
CA THR A 563 -8.05 -24.74 -48.60
C THR A 563 -9.09 -23.63 -48.50
N THR A 564 -8.69 -22.39 -48.82
CA THR A 564 -9.59 -21.25 -48.94
C THR A 564 -9.77 -20.95 -50.44
N ASN A 565 -10.96 -21.25 -50.96
CA ASN A 565 -11.41 -20.67 -52.24
C ASN A 565 -11.81 -19.22 -51.98
N GLN A 566 -11.09 -18.29 -52.61
CA GLN A 566 -11.46 -16.89 -52.72
C GLN A 566 -12.55 -16.73 -53.78
N GLN A 567 -13.65 -16.07 -53.44
CA GLN A 567 -14.36 -15.20 -54.37
C GLN A 567 -15.26 -14.18 -53.65
N ALA A 568 -15.20 -12.96 -54.21
CA ALA A 568 -16.13 -11.84 -54.14
C ALA A 568 -16.20 -11.03 -52.82
N GLY A 569 -15.79 -9.77 -52.94
CA GLY A 569 -15.85 -8.77 -51.88
C GLY A 569 -17.21 -8.13 -51.69
N GLN A 570 -17.35 -7.45 -50.56
CA GLN A 570 -18.23 -6.30 -50.35
C GLN A 570 -17.84 -5.59 -49.05
N SER A 571 -17.75 -4.26 -49.16
CA SER A 571 -17.73 -3.21 -48.13
C SER A 571 -17.84 -3.62 -46.65
N LEU A 572 -16.85 -3.23 -45.84
CA LEU A 572 -16.96 -3.16 -44.37
C LEU A 572 -18.03 -2.12 -43.95
N PRO A 573 -19.00 -2.46 -43.09
CA PRO A 573 -19.63 -1.51 -42.21
C PRO A 573 -19.00 -1.60 -40.81
N THR A 574 -18.57 -0.43 -40.34
CA THR A 574 -18.39 -0.01 -38.94
C THR A 574 -18.95 -0.93 -37.85
N ALA A 575 -18.07 -1.32 -36.92
CA ALA A 575 -18.40 -2.05 -35.70
C ALA A 575 -19.43 -1.30 -34.83
N PRO A 576 -20.51 -1.95 -34.35
CA PRO A 576 -21.41 -1.33 -33.40
C PRO A 576 -20.95 -1.52 -31.95
N VAL A 577 -21.02 -0.40 -31.23
CA VAL A 577 -21.01 -0.17 -29.79
C VAL A 577 -21.76 -1.26 -29.00
N VAL A 578 -21.05 -2.05 -28.17
CA VAL A 578 -21.65 -3.07 -27.27
C VAL A 578 -21.39 -2.78 -25.77
N TYR A 579 -20.80 -1.64 -25.41
CA TYR A 579 -20.49 -1.34 -24.01
C TYR A 579 -21.65 -0.86 -23.14
N THR A 580 -22.84 -0.59 -23.68
CA THR A 580 -23.90 0.12 -22.94
C THR A 580 -25.04 -0.77 -22.41
N ARG A 581 -25.01 -2.10 -22.57
CA ARG A 581 -26.16 -2.96 -22.23
C ARG A 581 -25.94 -3.96 -21.07
N LEU A 582 -24.77 -4.00 -20.46
CA LEU A 582 -24.52 -4.85 -19.27
C LEU A 582 -24.91 -4.21 -17.93
N HIS A 583 -25.22 -2.91 -17.91
CA HIS A 583 -25.64 -2.21 -16.67
C HIS A 583 -27.15 -2.38 -16.36
N LYS A 584 -27.96 -2.85 -17.32
CA LYS A 584 -29.42 -2.99 -17.15
C LYS A 584 -29.88 -4.36 -16.64
N GLU A 585 -29.06 -5.41 -16.77
CA GLU A 585 -29.46 -6.77 -16.38
C GLU A 585 -28.89 -7.25 -15.03
N PHE A 586 -27.95 -6.51 -14.44
CA PHE A 586 -27.37 -6.83 -13.11
C PHE A 586 -27.58 -5.72 -12.05
N GLY A 587 -28.39 -4.70 -12.34
CA GLY A 587 -28.66 -3.55 -11.44
C GLY A 587 -29.94 -3.63 -10.61
N GLY A 588 -30.75 -4.68 -10.75
CA GLY A 588 -32.13 -4.75 -10.25
C GLY A 588 -32.34 -4.84 -8.73
N GLN A 589 -31.33 -4.59 -7.90
CA GLN A 589 -31.47 -4.64 -6.43
C GLN A 589 -31.18 -3.30 -5.73
N ASN A 590 -30.68 -2.28 -6.44
CA ASN A 590 -30.41 -0.96 -5.86
C ASN A 590 -31.42 0.13 -6.27
N ASP A 591 -32.25 -0.09 -7.30
CA ASP A 591 -33.17 0.94 -7.81
C ASP A 591 -34.34 1.24 -6.85
N ALA A 592 -34.81 0.25 -6.08
CA ALA A 592 -35.85 0.44 -5.08
C ALA A 592 -35.41 1.36 -3.92
N PHE A 593 -34.12 1.35 -3.57
CA PHE A 593 -33.57 2.23 -2.52
C PHE A 593 -33.48 3.69 -2.98
N TRP A 594 -33.23 3.94 -4.27
CA TRP A 594 -33.11 5.28 -4.83
C TRP A 594 -34.44 5.87 -5.30
N GLU A 595 -35.41 5.05 -5.72
CA GLU A 595 -36.77 5.53 -6.04
C GLU A 595 -37.55 6.00 -4.80
N GLY A 596 -37.35 5.35 -3.64
CA GLY A 596 -37.94 5.80 -2.38
C GLY A 596 -37.44 7.15 -1.87
N ARG A 597 -36.26 7.59 -2.33
CA ARG A 597 -35.66 8.89 -1.96
C ARG A 597 -36.07 10.02 -2.90
N ARG A 598 -36.31 9.73 -4.18
CA ARG A 598 -36.77 10.73 -5.16
C ARG A 598 -38.19 11.24 -4.85
N ARG A 599 -39.09 10.37 -4.37
CA ARG A 599 -40.45 10.78 -3.97
C ARG A 599 -40.55 11.61 -2.69
N ARG A 600 -39.45 11.80 -1.93
CA ARG A 600 -39.41 12.69 -0.76
C ARG A 600 -38.84 14.09 -1.05
N PHE A 601 -38.38 14.35 -2.26
CA PHE A 601 -37.86 15.66 -2.67
C PHE A 601 -38.80 16.39 -3.64
N ASP A 602 -39.82 15.72 -4.17
CA ASP A 602 -40.85 16.30 -5.03
C ASP A 602 -42.25 16.30 -4.36
N ALA A 603 -42.30 16.34 -3.02
CA ALA A 603 -43.52 16.47 -2.22
C ALA A 603 -43.39 17.59 -1.18
#